data_AF-A0A951MA02-F1
#
_entry.id   AF-A0A951MA02-F1
#
_cell.length_a   1.000
_cell.length_b   1.000
_cell.length_c   1.000
_cell.angle_alpha   90.00
_cell.angle_beta   90.00
_cell.angle_gamma   90.00
#
_symmetry.space_group_name_H-M   'P 1'
#
loop_
_entity.id
_entity.type
_entity.pdbx_description
1 polymer ?
#
loop_
_entity_poly.entity_id
_entity_poly.type
_entity_poly.pdbx_seq_one_letter_code
_entity_poly.pdbx_strand_id
1 'polypeptide(L)'
;MTLATDIIAKGARSEPVLPAVSLATPGDFFALLKPRVMSLVVFTALTGLMLAPARPHPVIAFISILAIAAGAGAAGCLNMWWDADI
;
A
#
# COMPACT_ATOMS: atom_id res chain seq x y z
N MET A 1 -46.38 -12.76 -9.94
CA MET A 1 -46.11 -13.65 -8.80
C MET A 1 -44.67 -14.16 -8.76
N THR A 2 -43.92 -14.14 -9.88
CA THR A 2 -42.49 -14.56 -9.94
C THR A 2 -41.50 -13.54 -9.35
N LEU A 3 -41.79 -12.22 -9.45
CA LEU A 3 -40.92 -11.16 -8.90
C LEU A 3 -40.89 -11.11 -7.37
N ALA A 4 -41.98 -11.49 -6.68
CA ALA A 4 -42.05 -11.49 -5.23
C ALA A 4 -41.25 -12.65 -4.62
N THR A 5 -41.23 -13.81 -5.30
CA THR A 5 -40.41 -14.96 -4.91
C THR A 5 -38.91 -14.71 -5.09
N ASP A 6 -38.50 -13.94 -6.12
CA ASP A 6 -37.08 -13.61 -6.33
C ASP A 6 -36.53 -12.65 -5.27
N ILE A 7 -37.33 -11.71 -4.77
CA ILE A 7 -36.95 -10.80 -3.69
C ILE A 7 -36.82 -11.56 -2.35
N ILE A 8 -37.74 -12.49 -2.06
CA ILE A 8 -37.70 -13.35 -0.87
C ILE A 8 -36.50 -14.31 -0.94
N ALA A 9 -36.20 -14.87 -2.12
CA ALA A 9 -35.05 -15.77 -2.33
C ALA A 9 -33.69 -15.02 -2.26
N LYS A 10 -33.65 -13.74 -2.66
CA LYS A 10 -32.42 -12.92 -2.62
C LYS A 10 -32.18 -12.28 -1.25
N GLY A 11 -33.22 -12.05 -0.45
CA GLY A 11 -33.12 -11.48 0.90
C GLY A 11 -32.48 -12.38 1.96
N ALA A 12 -32.20 -13.64 1.64
CA ALA A 12 -31.68 -14.64 2.59
C ALA A 12 -30.21 -15.05 2.38
N ARG A 13 -29.50 -14.49 1.38
CA ARG A 13 -28.04 -14.65 1.26
C ARG A 13 -27.30 -13.58 2.05
N SER A 14 -27.53 -13.54 3.35
CA SER A 14 -26.54 -13.00 4.29
C SER A 14 -25.46 -14.07 4.40
N GLU A 15 -24.43 -13.98 3.55
CA GLU A 15 -23.23 -14.80 3.74
C GLU A 15 -22.75 -14.55 5.17
N PRO A 16 -22.56 -15.59 5.98
CA PRO A 16 -22.05 -15.39 7.32
C PRO A 16 -20.65 -14.79 7.15
N VAL A 17 -20.45 -13.56 7.65
CA VAL A 17 -19.14 -12.91 7.73
C VAL A 17 -18.38 -13.64 8.84
N LEU A 18 -17.86 -14.82 8.51
CA LEU A 18 -16.85 -15.48 9.31
C LEU A 18 -15.68 -14.49 9.39
N PRO A 19 -15.11 -14.20 10.56
CA PRO A 19 -13.95 -13.33 10.66
C PRO A 19 -12.87 -13.90 9.74
N ALA A 20 -12.69 -13.28 8.58
CA ALA A 20 -11.72 -13.71 7.60
C ALA A 20 -10.36 -13.53 8.24
N VAL A 21 -9.75 -14.65 8.65
CA VAL A 21 -8.39 -14.66 9.17
C VAL A 21 -7.53 -14.02 8.08
N SER A 22 -6.84 -12.94 8.41
CA SER A 22 -5.94 -12.29 7.47
C SER A 22 -4.84 -13.28 7.09
N LEU A 23 -4.90 -13.81 5.87
CA LEU A 23 -3.88 -14.68 5.27
C LEU A 23 -2.73 -13.86 4.63
N ALA A 24 -2.65 -12.57 4.96
CA ALA A 24 -1.68 -11.66 4.35
C ALA A 24 -0.25 -12.14 4.59
N THR A 25 0.45 -12.38 3.49
CA THR A 25 1.87 -12.75 3.49
C THR A 25 2.74 -11.49 3.43
N PRO A 26 4.01 -11.57 3.84
CA PRO A 26 4.96 -10.45 3.67
C PRO A 26 5.02 -9.92 2.23
N GLY A 27 4.78 -10.79 1.23
CA GLY A 27 4.71 -10.40 -0.19
C GLY A 27 3.54 -9.48 -0.51
N ASP A 28 2.41 -9.60 0.19
CA ASP A 28 1.24 -8.75 -0.01
C ASP A 28 1.51 -7.31 0.46
N PHE A 29 2.33 -7.14 1.51
CA PHE A 29 2.81 -5.81 1.92
C PHE A 29 3.71 -5.16 0.86
N PHE A 30 4.61 -5.93 0.23
CA PHE A 30 5.41 -5.43 -0.89
C PHE A 30 4.57 -5.11 -2.13
N ALA A 31 3.49 -5.86 -2.36
CA ALA A 31 2.55 -5.57 -3.44
C ALA A 31 1.79 -4.25 -3.20
N LEU A 32 1.37 -3.98 -1.96
CA LEU A 32 0.75 -2.70 -1.56
C LEU A 32 1.70 -1.51 -1.72
N LEU A 33 2.98 -1.73 -1.42
CA LEU A 33 4.04 -0.72 -1.57
C LEU A 33 4.29 -0.30 -3.03
N LYS A 34 3.68 -0.99 -4.02
CA LYS A 34 3.86 -0.76 -5.47
C LYS A 34 5.36 -0.64 -5.82
N PRO A 35 6.06 -1.76 -6.10
CA PRO A 35 7.53 -1.79 -6.19
C PRO A 35 8.12 -0.83 -7.24
N ARG A 36 7.35 -0.47 -8.28
CA ARG A 36 7.76 0.54 -9.27
C ARG A 36 7.79 1.98 -8.71
N VAL A 37 6.90 2.31 -7.78
CA VAL A 37 6.85 3.65 -7.14
C VAL A 37 8.01 3.79 -6.16
N MET A 38 8.33 2.73 -5.43
CA MET A 38 9.41 2.73 -4.45
C MET A 38 10.80 2.93 -5.11
N SER A 39 11.06 2.34 -6.27
CA SER A 39 12.32 2.55 -7.01
C SER A 39 12.50 4.00 -7.48
N LEU A 40 11.42 4.67 -7.88
CA LEU A 40 11.46 6.07 -8.30
C LEU A 40 11.84 6.99 -7.13
N VAL A 41 11.29 6.70 -5.95
CA VAL A 41 11.56 7.46 -4.73
C VAL A 41 13.02 7.30 -4.30
N VAL A 42 13.53 6.06 -4.30
CA VAL A 42 14.94 5.80 -3.95
C VAL A 42 15.89 6.48 -4.94
N PHE A 43 15.57 6.45 -6.25
CA PHE A 43 16.34 7.17 -7.26
C PHE A 43 16.33 8.69 -7.04
N THR A 44 15.17 9.24 -6.65
CA THR A 44 15.04 10.68 -6.35
C THR A 44 15.86 11.06 -5.12
N ALA A 45 15.84 10.23 -4.07
CA ALA A 45 16.66 10.43 -2.87
C ALA A 45 18.16 10.35 -3.19
N LEU A 46 18.57 9.41 -4.05
CA LEU A 46 19.95 9.28 -4.51
C LEU A 46 20.39 10.51 -5.33
N THR A 47 19.53 10.97 -6.25
CA THR A 47 19.80 12.17 -7.06
C THR A 47 19.93 13.40 -6.17
N GLY A 48 19.07 13.56 -5.18
CA GLY A 48 19.16 14.64 -4.19
C GLY A 48 20.44 14.58 -3.37
N LEU A 49 20.91 13.39 -3.01
CA LEU A 49 22.18 13.18 -2.31
C LEU A 49 23.39 13.53 -3.19
N MET A 50 23.33 13.24 -4.50
CA MET A 50 24.38 13.58 -5.47
C MET A 50 24.47 15.09 -5.72
N LEU A 51 23.32 15.79 -5.67
CA LEU A 51 23.26 17.24 -5.83
C LEU A 51 23.67 18.01 -4.56
N ALA A 52 23.77 17.33 -3.42
CA ALA A 52 24.05 17.96 -2.14
C ALA A 52 25.44 18.64 -2.16
N PRO A 53 25.54 19.96 -1.90
CA PRO A 53 26.80 20.71 -1.98
C PRO A 53 27.80 20.31 -0.89
N ALA A 54 27.32 19.78 0.23
CA ALA A 54 28.12 19.18 1.28
C ALA A 54 27.80 17.68 1.34
N ARG A 55 28.84 16.83 1.40
CA ARG A 55 28.67 15.39 1.54
C ARG A 55 28.26 15.07 2.98
N PRO A 56 27.01 14.64 3.24
CA PRO A 56 26.61 14.26 4.59
C PRO A 56 27.35 13.00 5.03
N HIS A 57 27.45 12.81 6.35
CA HIS A 57 28.03 11.59 6.90
C HIS A 57 27.29 10.35 6.34
N PRO A 58 27.99 9.28 5.92
CA PRO A 58 27.37 8.15 5.22
C PRO A 58 26.18 7.53 5.95
N VAL A 59 26.23 7.51 7.29
CA VAL A 59 25.12 7.03 8.14
C VAL A 59 23.87 7.90 7.99
N ILE A 60 24.03 9.22 7.94
CA ILE A 60 22.90 10.14 7.79
C ILE A 60 22.30 9.99 6.39
N ALA A 61 23.15 9.92 5.36
CA ALA A 61 22.72 9.67 3.99
C ALA A 61 21.87 8.39 3.87
N PHE A 62 22.33 7.32 4.50
CA PHE A 62 21.62 6.04 4.52
C PHE A 62 20.27 6.14 5.24
N ILE A 63 20.25 6.74 6.43
CA ILE A 63 19.02 6.94 7.20
C ILE A 63 18.03 7.84 6.44
N SER A 64 18.51 8.88 5.76
CA SER A 64 17.67 9.76 4.93
C SER A 64 17.00 8.99 3.80
N ILE A 65 17.73 8.14 3.07
CA ILE A 65 17.16 7.31 2.00
C ILE A 65 16.11 6.35 2.56
N LEU A 66 16.41 5.70 3.70
CA LEU A 66 15.45 4.81 4.37
C LEU A 66 14.18 5.55 4.81
N ALA A 67 14.32 6.74 5.40
CA ALA A 67 13.19 7.54 5.87
C ALA A 67 12.29 7.98 4.71
N ILE A 68 12.89 8.45 3.60
CA ILE A 68 12.14 8.84 2.40
C ILE A 68 11.43 7.63 1.79
N ALA A 69 12.12 6.49 1.68
CA ALA A 69 11.55 5.26 1.14
C ALA A 69 10.38 4.74 2.01
N ALA A 70 10.53 4.77 3.33
CA ALA A 70 9.47 4.36 4.26
C ALA A 70 8.24 5.26 4.19
N GLY A 71 8.42 6.58 4.16
CA GLY A 71 7.32 7.54 4.08
C GLY A 71 6.53 7.43 2.77
N ALA A 72 7.23 7.31 1.64
CA ALA A 72 6.57 7.13 0.34
C ALA A 72 5.87 5.77 0.22
N GLY A 73 6.44 4.72 0.79
CA GLY A 73 5.83 3.39 0.84
C GLY A 73 4.53 3.38 1.65
N ALA A 74 4.53 4.01 2.83
CA ALA A 74 3.33 4.14 3.66
C ALA A 74 2.19 4.85 2.94
N ALA A 75 2.50 5.92 2.19
CA ALA A 75 1.52 6.63 1.37
C ALA A 75 0.90 5.75 0.27
N GLY A 76 1.68 4.85 -0.34
CA GLY A 76 1.20 3.90 -1.35
C GLY A 76 0.22 2.87 -0.80
N CYS A 77 0.48 2.37 0.42
CA CYS A 77 -0.42 1.44 1.11
C CYS A 77 -1.73 2.14 1.51
N LEU A 78 -1.64 3.35 2.04
CA LEU A 78 -2.82 4.18 2.37
C LEU A 78 -3.65 4.51 1.14
N ASN A 79 -3.02 4.76 0.00
CA ASN A 79 -3.71 5.04 -1.26
C ASN A 79 -4.56 3.84 -1.73
N MET A 80 -4.14 2.60 -1.43
CA MET A 80 -4.92 1.39 -1.72
C MET A 80 -6.03 1.15 -0.69
N TRP A 81 -5.82 1.53 0.57
CA TRP A 81 -6.87 1.45 1.58
C TRP A 81 -7.99 2.46 1.31
N TRP A 82 -7.64 3.67 0.85
CA TRP A 82 -8.63 4.69 0.47
C TRP A 82 -9.47 4.29 -0.76
N ASP A 83 -8.86 3.59 -1.72
CA ASP A 83 -9.50 3.08 -2.94
C ASP A 83 -10.21 1.72 -2.75
N ALA A 84 -10.33 1.24 -1.51
CA ALA A 84 -10.90 -0.09 -1.24
C ALA A 84 -12.44 -0.16 -1.41
N ASP A 85 -13.12 0.99 -1.39
CA ASP A 85 -14.59 1.12 -1.49
C ASP A 85 -15.06 1.86 -2.76
N ILE A 86 -14.16 2.31 -3.64
CA ILE A 86 -14.47 2.94 -4.93
C ILE A 86 -14.53 1.88 -6.03
#